data_AF-A0A2E8A5A1-F1
#
_entry.id   AF-A0A2E8A5A1-F1
#
_cell.length_a   1.000
_cell.length_b   1.000
_cell.length_c   1.000
_cell.angle_alpha   90.00
_cell.angle_beta   90.00
_cell.angle_gamma   90.00
#
_symmetry.space_group_name_H-M   'P 1'
#
loop_
_entity.id
_entity.type
_entity.pdbx_description
1 polymer ?
#
loop_
_entity_poly.entity_id
_entity_poly.type
_entity_poly.pdbx_seq_one_letter_code
_entity_poly.pdbx_strand_id
1 'polypeptide(L)'
;MEDEIEDLSLDEDKKTKEEPWCLTCREYTDYRRKWTTVSRADLDGRTYSENSEAPHCITCGNRMFLLSHCRILVLGINIFSLSIGILAFMCSFVLFEFSPSSLFGLLLVSLFAFGLTRAPRKSRLWLKEWKIWKEEQGIMELTERSLDPKKKE
;
A
#
# COMPACT_ATOMS: atom_id res chain seq x y z
N MET A 1 20.49 1.63 -43.35
CA MET A 1 20.41 0.92 -42.07
C MET A 1 19.31 1.64 -41.34
N GLU A 2 18.09 1.16 -41.53
CA GLU A 2 16.91 1.71 -40.86
C GLU A 2 16.98 1.19 -39.43
N ASP A 3 17.27 2.09 -38.50
CA ASP A 3 17.31 1.78 -37.08
C ASP A 3 15.89 1.46 -36.64
N GLU A 4 15.58 0.17 -36.62
CA GLU A 4 14.37 -0.41 -36.04
C GLU A 4 14.41 -0.11 -34.54
N ILE A 5 13.66 0.92 -34.14
CA ILE A 5 13.44 1.24 -32.73
C ILE A 5 12.62 0.08 -32.17
N GLU A 6 13.29 -0.91 -31.61
CA GLU A 6 12.67 -1.94 -30.79
C GLU A 6 11.90 -1.24 -29.65
N ASP A 7 10.57 -1.28 -29.75
CA ASP A 7 9.64 -0.87 -28.70
C ASP A 7 9.93 -1.72 -27.44
N LEU A 8 10.80 -1.20 -26.58
CA LEU A 8 11.22 -1.76 -25.30
C LEU A 8 10.11 -1.76 -24.23
N SER A 9 8.83 -1.74 -24.61
CA SER A 9 7.68 -1.70 -23.68
C SER A 9 6.93 -3.03 -23.56
N LEU A 10 7.51 -4.13 -24.03
CA LEU A 10 6.95 -5.47 -23.87
C LEU A 10 7.78 -6.22 -22.83
N ASP A 11 7.23 -6.38 -21.61
CA ASP A 11 7.53 -7.45 -20.63
C ASP A 11 7.65 -7.02 -19.15
N GLU A 12 7.15 -5.85 -18.75
CA GLU A 12 6.80 -5.67 -17.33
C GLU A 12 5.38 -6.22 -17.04
N ASP A 13 5.37 -7.30 -16.26
CA ASP A 13 4.26 -7.76 -15.42
C ASP A 13 3.17 -8.65 -16.05
N LYS A 14 3.56 -9.89 -16.36
CA LYS A 14 2.72 -11.09 -16.09
C LYS A 14 2.62 -11.41 -14.58
N LYS A 15 2.70 -10.41 -13.69
CA LYS A 15 2.14 -10.53 -12.34
C LYS A 15 0.63 -10.41 -12.51
N THR A 16 -0.11 -11.34 -11.91
CA THR A 16 -1.57 -11.30 -11.77
C THR A 16 -2.03 -9.85 -11.61
N LYS A 17 -2.60 -9.27 -12.67
CA LYS A 17 -3.03 -7.87 -12.71
C LYS A 17 -4.14 -7.71 -11.68
N GLU A 18 -3.78 -7.32 -10.47
CA GLU A 18 -4.75 -7.02 -9.42
C GLU A 18 -5.62 -5.86 -9.92
N GLU A 19 -6.94 -6.06 -9.88
CA GLU A 19 -7.88 -5.02 -10.25
C GLU A 19 -7.85 -3.90 -9.19
N PRO A 20 -7.79 -2.62 -9.62
CA PRO A 20 -7.82 -1.51 -8.69
C PRO A 20 -9.20 -1.45 -8.03
N TRP A 21 -9.24 -1.16 -6.73
CA TRP A 21 -10.49 -1.05 -5.97
C TRP A 21 -10.85 0.42 -5.72
N CYS A 22 -12.13 0.75 -5.84
CA CYS A 22 -12.63 2.11 -5.56
C CYS A 22 -13.19 2.21 -4.14
N LEU A 23 -12.65 3.11 -3.32
CA LEU A 23 -13.18 3.37 -1.97
C LEU A 23 -14.60 3.95 -1.99
N THR A 24 -14.91 4.80 -2.96
CA THR A 24 -16.19 5.53 -3.01
C THR A 24 -17.32 4.63 -3.48
N CYS A 25 -17.11 3.88 -4.56
CA CYS A 25 -18.10 2.93 -5.07
C CYS A 25 -18.08 1.60 -4.29
N ARG A 26 -17.03 1.35 -3.50
CA ARG A 26 -16.75 0.07 -2.84
C ARG A 26 -16.77 -1.13 -3.81
N GLU A 27 -16.29 -0.96 -5.03
CA GLU A 27 -16.40 -1.99 -6.07
C GLU A 27 -15.16 -2.01 -6.98
N TYR A 28 -14.94 -3.16 -7.62
CA TYR A 28 -13.98 -3.35 -8.72
C TYR A 28 -14.63 -2.94 -10.04
N THR A 29 -14.81 -1.63 -10.23
CA THR A 29 -15.43 -1.07 -11.44
C THR A 29 -14.40 -0.85 -12.54
N ASP A 30 -14.89 -0.70 -13.78
CA ASP A 30 -14.07 -0.18 -14.87
C ASP A 30 -13.38 1.14 -14.51
N TYR A 31 -12.16 1.29 -15.03
CA TYR A 31 -11.29 2.41 -14.71
C TYR A 31 -10.62 2.98 -15.96
N ARG A 32 -10.39 4.29 -15.94
CA ARG A 32 -9.59 5.01 -16.93
C ARG A 32 -8.25 5.39 -16.31
N ARG A 33 -7.16 5.15 -17.02
CA ARG A 33 -5.85 5.65 -16.62
C ARG A 33 -5.73 7.13 -16.98
N LYS A 34 -5.41 7.96 -16.00
CA LYS A 34 -5.10 9.38 -16.21
C LYS A 34 -3.61 9.60 -15.92
N TRP A 35 -2.99 10.38 -16.78
CA TRP A 35 -1.61 10.84 -16.60
C TRP A 35 -1.62 12.03 -15.65
N THR A 36 -0.82 11.95 -14.59
CA THR A 36 -0.57 13.06 -13.67
C THR A 36 0.90 13.40 -13.66
N THR A 37 1.21 14.66 -13.96
CA THR A 37 2.56 15.21 -13.89
C THR A 37 2.87 15.63 -12.45
N VAL A 38 3.96 15.11 -11.89
CA VAL A 38 4.44 15.48 -10.57
C VAL A 38 5.85 16.06 -10.71
N SER A 39 6.06 17.27 -10.24
CA SER A 39 7.40 17.87 -10.20
C SER A 39 8.22 17.21 -9.10
N ARG A 40 9.37 16.64 -9.45
CA ARG A 40 10.33 16.06 -8.51
C ARG A 40 11.65 16.81 -8.53
N ALA A 41 12.32 16.81 -7.39
CA ALA A 41 13.65 17.37 -7.27
C ALA A 41 14.69 16.41 -7.86
N ASP A 42 15.64 16.97 -8.59
CA ASP A 42 16.82 16.30 -9.11
C ASP A 42 17.98 16.40 -8.10
N LEU A 43 18.97 15.52 -8.22
CA LEU A 43 20.17 15.50 -7.37
C LEU A 43 21.01 16.78 -7.54
N ASP A 44 20.93 17.41 -8.71
CA ASP A 44 21.61 18.67 -9.01
C ASP A 44 20.82 19.91 -8.53
N GLY A 45 19.78 19.72 -7.71
CA GLY A 45 18.95 20.81 -7.19
C GLY A 45 17.99 21.42 -8.23
N ARG A 46 17.86 20.79 -9.40
CA ARG A 46 16.88 21.13 -10.44
C ARG A 46 15.56 20.41 -10.18
N THR A 47 14.57 20.65 -11.04
CA THR A 47 13.31 19.90 -11.01
C THR A 47 13.02 19.29 -12.36
N TYR A 48 12.51 18.07 -12.37
CA TYR A 48 11.99 17.40 -13.56
C TYR A 48 10.53 17.00 -13.35
N SER A 49 9.76 16.95 -14.43
CA SER A 49 8.37 16.47 -14.40
C SER A 49 8.34 14.96 -14.60
N GLU A 50 7.88 14.23 -13.60
CA GLU A 50 7.64 12.79 -13.69
C GLU A 50 6.17 12.55 -14.05
N ASN A 51 5.94 11.81 -15.12
CA ASN A 51 4.61 11.38 -15.52
C ASN A 51 4.25 10.10 -14.75
N SER A 52 3.18 10.14 -13.96
CA SER A 52 2.67 8.99 -13.24
C SER A 52 1.28 8.62 -13.74
N GLU A 53 1.07 7.34 -14.05
CA GLU A 53 -0.24 6.81 -14.39
C GLU A 53 -0.99 6.41 -13.12
N ALA A 54 -2.21 6.93 -12.93
CA ALA A 54 -3.10 6.51 -11.85
C ALA A 54 -4.45 6.02 -12.41
N PRO A 55 -5.00 4.90 -11.89
CA PRO A 55 -6.34 4.45 -12.27
C PRO A 55 -7.41 5.31 -11.59
N HIS A 56 -8.42 5.72 -12.36
CA HIS A 56 -9.59 6.45 -11.89
C HIS A 56 -10.87 5.70 -12.24
N CYS A 57 -11.80 5.62 -11.29
CA CYS A 57 -13.11 5.01 -11.50
C CYS A 57 -13.90 5.79 -12.55
N ILE A 58 -14.54 5.10 -13.49
CA ILE A 58 -15.38 5.76 -14.52
C ILE A 58 -16.66 6.33 -13.90
N THR A 59 -17.25 5.64 -12.92
CA THR A 59 -18.51 6.02 -12.29
C THR A 59 -18.40 7.27 -11.42
N CYS A 60 -17.38 7.33 -10.55
CA CYS A 60 -17.22 8.45 -9.60
C CYS A 60 -16.06 9.39 -9.92
N GLY A 61 -15.18 9.06 -10.88
CA GLY A 61 -14.01 9.87 -11.24
C GLY A 61 -12.86 9.85 -10.22
N ASN A 62 -13.08 9.29 -9.03
CA ASN A 62 -12.08 9.24 -7.95
C ASN A 62 -10.95 8.26 -8.26
N ARG A 63 -9.78 8.52 -7.67
CA ARG A 63 -8.61 7.64 -7.80
C ARG A 63 -8.89 6.29 -7.14
N MET A 64 -8.60 5.22 -7.86
CA MET A 64 -8.64 3.86 -7.35
C MET A 64 -7.25 3.44 -6.88
N PHE A 65 -7.18 2.41 -6.05
CA PHE A 65 -5.92 1.93 -5.50
C PHE A 65 -5.84 0.41 -5.52
N LEU A 66 -4.62 -0.09 -5.68
CA LEU A 66 -4.33 -1.50 -5.57
C LEU A 66 -4.14 -1.85 -4.10
N LEU A 67 -4.80 -2.91 -3.65
CA LEU A 67 -4.77 -3.32 -2.26
C LEU A 67 -3.43 -3.99 -1.91
N SER A 68 -2.76 -4.64 -2.88
CA SER A 68 -1.40 -5.15 -2.72
C SER A 68 -0.42 -4.05 -2.29
N HIS A 69 -0.40 -2.90 -2.98
CA HIS A 69 0.47 -1.78 -2.62
C HIS A 69 0.19 -1.29 -1.19
N CYS A 70 -1.08 -1.21 -0.79
CA CYS A 70 -1.44 -0.83 0.58
C CYS A 70 -0.95 -1.85 1.60
N ARG A 71 -1.05 -3.15 1.32
CA ARG A 71 -0.55 -4.23 2.20
C ARG A 71 0.96 -4.23 2.30
N ILE A 72 1.66 -4.15 1.17
CA ILE A 72 3.12 -4.12 1.10
C ILE A 72 3.66 -2.92 1.86
N LEU A 73 3.06 -1.74 1.69
CA LEU A 73 3.48 -0.53 2.38
C LEU A 73 3.31 -0.64 3.90
N VAL A 74 2.17 -1.15 4.37
CA VAL A 74 1.94 -1.37 5.81
C VAL A 74 2.90 -2.43 6.36
N LEU A 75 3.11 -3.52 5.64
CA LEU A 75 4.05 -4.57 6.02
C LEU A 75 5.48 -4.05 6.08
N GLY A 76 5.92 -3.33 5.04
CA GLY A 76 7.26 -2.76 4.94
C GLY A 76 7.56 -1.79 6.08
N ILE A 77 6.62 -0.89 6.41
CA ILE A 77 6.79 0.04 7.53
C ILE A 77 6.85 -0.69 8.87
N ASN A 78 6.04 -1.74 9.06
CA ASN A 78 6.10 -2.54 10.29
C ASN A 78 7.46 -3.27 10.41
N ILE A 79 7.94 -3.90 9.33
CA ILE A 79 9.23 -4.58 9.30
C ILE A 79 10.37 -3.58 9.57
N PHE A 80 10.34 -2.43 8.93
CA PHE A 80 11.33 -1.37 9.13
C PHE A 80 11.31 -0.82 10.56
N SER A 81 10.13 -0.61 11.14
CA SER A 81 10.03 -0.21 12.54
C SER A 81 10.55 -1.28 13.49
N LEU A 82 10.33 -2.56 13.16
CA LEU A 82 10.80 -3.69 13.95
C LEU A 82 12.32 -3.83 13.87
N SER A 83 12.93 -3.63 12.69
CA SER A 83 14.37 -3.65 12.54
C SER A 83 15.05 -2.52 13.31
N ILE A 84 14.47 -1.31 13.32
CA ILE A 84 14.93 -0.20 14.19
C ILE A 84 14.88 -0.61 15.67
N GLY A 85 13.78 -1.22 16.11
CA GLY A 85 13.63 -1.69 17.49
C GLY A 85 14.69 -2.73 17.88
N ILE A 86 14.94 -3.71 17.00
CA ILE A 86 15.97 -4.74 17.22
C ILE A 86 17.36 -4.10 17.28
N LEU A 87 17.69 -3.20 16.35
CA LEU A 87 18.98 -2.51 16.35
C LEU A 87 19.17 -1.69 17.64
N ALA A 88 18.13 -0.95 18.07
CA ALA A 88 18.18 -0.18 19.31
C ALA A 88 18.38 -1.08 20.54
N PHE A 89 17.72 -2.24 20.58
CA PHE A 89 17.89 -3.24 21.63
C PHE A 89 19.32 -3.79 21.63
N MET A 90 19.83 -4.20 20.48
CA MET A 90 21.20 -4.72 20.34
C MET A 90 22.24 -3.67 20.78
N CYS A 91 22.10 -2.42 20.35
CA CYS A 91 22.99 -1.35 20.79
C CYS A 91 22.97 -1.16 22.30
N SER A 92 21.80 -1.25 22.93
CA SER A 92 21.63 -0.97 24.36
C SER A 92 22.17 -2.08 25.28
N PHE A 93 22.21 -3.33 24.80
CA PHE A 93 22.68 -4.48 25.57
C PHE A 93 24.09 -4.93 25.21
N VAL A 94 24.54 -4.74 23.96
CA VAL A 94 25.83 -5.26 23.48
C VAL A 94 26.92 -4.17 23.52
N LEU A 95 26.57 -2.92 23.21
CA LEU A 95 27.55 -1.82 23.11
C LEU A 95 27.68 -0.98 24.38
N PHE A 96 26.63 -0.93 25.21
CA PHE A 96 26.63 -0.12 26.44
C PHE A 96 26.36 -1.00 27.67
N GLU A 97 27.06 -0.73 28.76
CA GLU A 97 26.72 -1.32 30.06
C GLU A 97 25.29 -0.91 30.46
N PHE A 98 24.57 -1.83 31.11
CA PHE A 98 23.18 -1.62 31.48
C PHE A 98 23.06 -0.44 32.45
N SER A 99 22.74 0.74 31.90
CA SER A 99 22.62 2.00 32.62
C SER A 99 21.24 2.62 32.42
N PRO A 100 20.74 3.42 33.39
CA PRO A 100 19.45 4.10 33.26
C PRO A 100 19.40 5.04 32.04
N SER A 101 20.53 5.57 31.59
CA SER A 101 20.63 6.38 30.37
C SER A 101 20.34 5.57 29.11
N SER A 102 20.82 4.32 29.05
CA SER A 102 20.54 3.38 27.95
C SER A 102 19.05 3.04 27.86
N LEU A 103 18.39 2.85 29.01
CA LEU A 103 16.94 2.62 29.08
C LEU A 103 16.14 3.83 28.56
N PHE A 104 16.56 5.06 28.89
CA PHE A 104 15.91 6.27 28.38
C PHE A 104 16.07 6.40 26.86
N GLY A 105 17.26 6.09 26.33
CA GLY A 105 17.51 6.05 24.88
C GLY A 105 16.61 5.03 24.17
N LEU A 106 16.50 3.81 24.73
CA LEU A 106 15.59 2.77 24.25
C LEU A 106 14.13 3.22 24.23
N LEU A 107 13.68 3.91 25.28
CA LEU A 107 12.33 4.43 25.38
C LEU A 107 12.04 5.47 24.28
N LEU A 108 12.96 6.41 24.06
CA LEU A 108 12.83 7.42 23.00
C LEU A 108 12.78 6.80 21.60
N VAL A 109 13.68 5.86 21.30
CA VAL A 109 13.69 5.18 20.00
C VAL A 109 12.43 4.33 19.82
N SER A 110 11.94 3.69 20.88
CA SER A 110 10.69 2.93 20.86
C SER A 110 9.47 3.82 20.57
N LEU A 111 9.40 5.01 21.17
CA LEU A 111 8.35 5.99 20.88
C LEU A 111 8.41 6.48 19.43
N PHE A 112 9.61 6.73 18.91
CA PHE A 112 9.81 7.13 17.52
C PHE A 112 9.39 6.02 16.54
N ALA A 113 9.85 4.79 16.77
CA ALA A 113 9.47 3.62 15.99
C ALA A 113 7.95 3.42 16.00
N PHE A 114 7.32 3.54 17.17
CA PHE A 114 5.86 3.50 17.30
C PHE A 114 5.17 4.61 16.49
N GLY A 115 5.72 5.82 16.47
CA GLY A 115 5.26 6.90 15.60
C GLY A 115 5.31 6.52 14.11
N LEU A 116 6.40 5.91 13.66
CA LEU A 116 6.55 5.44 12.28
C LEU A 116 5.52 4.37 11.92
N THR A 117 5.20 3.44 12.81
CA THR A 117 4.15 2.43 12.55
C THR A 117 2.76 3.04 12.31
N ARG A 118 2.53 4.26 12.83
CA ARG A 118 1.32 5.04 12.60
C ARG A 118 1.35 5.89 11.34
N ALA A 119 2.49 6.07 10.65
CA ALA A 119 2.56 6.86 9.42
C ALA A 119 1.58 6.40 8.31
N PRO A 120 1.37 5.09 8.04
CA PRO A 120 0.49 4.64 6.97
C PRO A 120 -0.99 4.63 7.38
N ARG A 121 -1.50 5.72 7.97
CA ARG A 121 -2.90 5.80 8.44
C ARG A 121 -3.89 5.57 7.29
N LYS A 122 -3.67 6.23 6.15
CA LYS A 122 -4.56 6.16 4.98
C LYS A 122 -4.63 4.74 4.42
N SER A 123 -3.47 4.10 4.19
CA SER A 123 -3.41 2.73 3.69
C SER A 123 -4.09 1.73 4.62
N ARG A 124 -3.95 1.89 5.94
CA ARG A 124 -4.65 1.05 6.94
C ARG A 124 -6.16 1.26 6.90
N LEU A 125 -6.63 2.51 6.77
CA LEU A 125 -8.05 2.83 6.68
C LEU A 125 -8.67 2.19 5.43
N TRP A 126 -8.02 2.32 4.27
CA TRP A 126 -8.51 1.72 3.02
C TRP A 126 -8.57 0.20 3.09
N LEU A 127 -7.56 -0.45 3.68
CA LEU A 127 -7.58 -1.90 3.90
C LEU A 127 -8.68 -2.34 4.87
N LYS A 128 -8.98 -1.53 5.89
CA LYS A 128 -10.07 -1.82 6.82
C LYS A 128 -11.42 -1.72 6.12
N GLU A 129 -11.63 -0.68 5.32
CA GLU A 129 -12.87 -0.49 4.57
C GLU A 129 -13.10 -1.63 3.57
N TRP A 130 -12.04 -2.03 2.87
CA TRP A 130 -12.11 -3.17 1.95
C TRP A 130 -12.47 -4.48 2.67
N LYS A 131 -11.93 -4.72 3.88
CA LYS A 131 -12.29 -5.91 4.67
C LYS A 131 -13.77 -5.91 5.05
N ILE A 132 -14.28 -4.77 5.51
CA ILE A 132 -15.70 -4.61 5.86
C ILE A 132 -16.57 -4.90 4.64
N TRP A 133 -16.27 -4.29 3.50
CA TRP A 133 -17.00 -4.54 2.26
C TRP A 133 -16.96 -6.03 1.86
N LYS A 134 -15.80 -6.67 1.98
CA LYS A 134 -15.65 -8.09 1.64
C LYS A 134 -16.49 -9.00 2.57
N GLU A 135 -16.58 -8.66 3.84
CA GLU A 135 -17.45 -9.35 4.81
C GLU A 135 -18.93 -9.15 4.46
N GLU A 136 -19.34 -7.93 4.12
CA GLU A 136 -20.71 -7.61 3.68
C GLU A 136 -21.12 -8.40 2.43
N GLN A 137 -20.25 -8.48 1.42
CA GLN A 137 -20.49 -9.26 0.20
C GLN A 137 -20.63 -10.76 0.51
N GLY A 138 -19.76 -11.32 1.34
CA GLY A 138 -19.88 -12.72 1.75
C GLY A 138 -21.20 -13.04 2.46
N ILE A 139 -21.71 -12.12 3.29
CA ILE A 139 -23.02 -12.27 3.94
C ILE A 139 -24.16 -12.21 2.92
N MET A 140 -24.07 -11.30 1.93
CA MET A 140 -25.08 -11.19 0.87
C MET A 140 -25.14 -12.45 0.01
N GLU A 141 -24.00 -12.98 -0.42
CA GLU A 141 -23.91 -14.23 -1.19
C GLU A 141 -24.50 -15.42 -0.42
N LEU A 142 -24.21 -15.52 0.88
CA LEU A 142 -24.78 -16.57 1.74
C LEU A 142 -26.29 -16.42 1.91
N THR A 143 -26.77 -15.18 2.03
CA THR A 143 -28.19 -14.87 2.14
C THR A 143 -28.92 -15.24 0.85
N GLU A 144 -28.39 -14.86 -0.31
CA GLU A 144 -28.93 -15.23 -1.62
C GLU A 144 -28.98 -16.75 -1.82
N ARG A 145 -27.89 -17.46 -1.47
CA ARG A 145 -27.85 -18.94 -1.51
C ARG A 145 -28.87 -19.57 -0.55
N SER A 146 -29.18 -18.94 0.57
CA SER A 146 -30.18 -19.45 1.52
C SER A 146 -31.62 -19.24 1.06
N LEU A 147 -31.87 -18.18 0.29
CA LEU A 147 -33.19 -17.83 -0.25
C LEU A 147 -33.53 -18.58 -1.54
N ASP A 148 -32.53 -19.13 -2.23
CA ASP A 148 -32.72 -19.87 -3.48
C ASP A 148 -32.35 -21.37 -3.32
N PRO A 149 -33.20 -22.18 -2.64
CA PRO A 149 -32.89 -23.59 -2.33
C PRO A 149 -32.79 -24.50 -3.56
N LYS A 150 -33.12 -24.00 -4.76
CA LYS A 150 -33.07 -24.74 -6.03
C LYS A 150 -31.67 -24.81 -6.67
N LYS A 151 -30.67 -24.07 -6.16
CA LYS A 151 -29.28 -24.09 -6.66
C LYS A 151 -28.40 -25.18 -6.02
N LYS A 152 -28.99 -26.13 -5.29
CA LYS A 152 -28.29 -27.19 -4.54
C LYS A 152 -28.09 -28.52 -5.29
N GLU A 153 -28.49 -28.61 -6.55
CA GLU A 153 -28.24 -29.80 -7.40
C GLU A 153 -27.03 -29.61 -8.32
#